data_AF-A0A183INM5-F1
#
_entry.id   AF-A0A183INM5-F1
#
_cell.length_a   1.000
_cell.length_b   1.000
_cell.length_c   1.000
_cell.angle_alpha   90.00
_cell.angle_beta   90.00
_cell.angle_gamma   90.00
#
_symmetry.space_group_name_H-M   'P 1'
#
loop_
_entity.id
_entity.type
_entity.pdbx_description
1 polymer ?
#
loop_
_entity_poly.entity_id
_entity_poly.type
_entity_poly.pdbx_seq_one_letter_code
_entity_poly.pdbx_strand_id
1 'polypeptide(L)'
;MKRQSIFACTTCCGADKEPAGFCIGCLRCHDGHEIINLYTKRNFRCDCGNSKFETNKCSLFPDKDPLNISNKYGQNFKGSYCTCHRPYPDPENDIPDEMVQCVICEDWFHTRVRKLKLVSNLNATSGEVICQNCTSSLPFISAYCNVTEGAADGDVNGYNTNQILMHENLLFRRKLKDEDERKAKRDEEAMRKEIGGCGPYSTERRCLILLDKISGIH
;
A
#
# COMPACT_ATOMS: atom_id res chain seq x y z
N MET A 1 -3.40 -10.24 -12.41
CA MET A 1 -2.32 -9.33 -12.85
C MET A 1 -1.42 -9.03 -11.66
N LYS A 2 -0.09 -9.14 -11.78
CA LYS A 2 0.83 -8.91 -10.65
C LYS A 2 0.91 -7.41 -10.33
N ARG A 3 0.86 -7.06 -9.03
CA ARG A 3 1.11 -5.70 -8.54
C ARG A 3 2.59 -5.58 -8.18
N GLN A 4 3.14 -4.37 -8.28
CA GLN A 4 4.53 -4.10 -7.87
C GLN A 4 4.59 -2.81 -7.07
N SER A 5 5.50 -2.73 -6.09
CA SER A 5 5.75 -1.50 -5.32
C SER A 5 6.41 -0.44 -6.19
N ILE A 6 5.81 0.75 -6.21
CA ILE A 6 6.23 1.91 -6.97
C ILE A 6 6.60 3.04 -6.02
N PHE A 7 7.61 3.81 -6.42
CA PHE A 7 8.13 4.94 -5.68
C PHE A 7 8.21 6.16 -6.61
N ALA A 8 8.00 7.36 -6.07
CA ALA A 8 8.37 8.62 -6.74
C ALA A 8 9.59 9.21 -6.05
N CYS A 9 10.45 9.92 -6.78
CA CYS A 9 11.61 10.59 -6.22
C CYS A 9 11.42 12.11 -6.36
N THR A 10 11.21 12.81 -5.26
CA THR A 10 10.99 14.28 -5.26
C THR A 10 12.27 15.04 -5.53
N THR A 11 13.43 14.47 -5.18
CA THR A 11 14.74 15.05 -5.52
C THR A 11 15.00 15.05 -7.03
N CYS A 12 14.67 13.97 -7.74
CA CYS A 12 14.84 13.89 -9.20
C CYS A 12 13.72 14.62 -9.96
N CYS A 13 12.49 14.49 -9.44
CA CYS A 13 11.27 15.00 -10.04
C CYS A 13 10.64 15.99 -9.06
N GLY A 14 11.19 17.20 -9.02
CA GLY A 14 10.66 18.30 -8.22
C GLY A 14 9.26 18.74 -8.64
N ALA A 15 8.68 19.71 -7.93
CA ALA A 15 7.27 20.13 -8.11
C ALA A 15 6.90 20.55 -9.54
N ASP A 16 7.83 21.19 -10.25
CA ASP A 16 7.66 21.72 -11.61
C ASP A 16 7.92 20.69 -12.71
N LYS A 17 8.42 19.50 -12.37
CA LYS A 17 8.70 18.43 -13.33
C LYS A 17 7.51 17.49 -13.49
N GLU A 18 7.46 16.84 -14.65
CA GLU A 18 6.51 15.76 -14.91
C GLU A 18 6.72 14.61 -13.91
N PRO A 19 5.64 14.04 -13.35
CA PRO A 19 5.75 12.97 -12.36
C PRO A 19 6.35 11.71 -12.98
N ALA A 20 7.26 11.05 -12.27
CA ALA A 20 7.87 9.78 -12.70
C ALA A 20 7.87 8.78 -11.55
N GLY A 21 7.82 7.49 -11.88
CA GLY A 21 7.87 6.43 -10.87
C GLY A 21 8.93 5.38 -11.16
N PHE A 22 9.49 4.79 -10.11
CA PHE A 22 10.48 3.74 -10.22
C PHE A 22 10.14 2.53 -9.36
N CYS A 23 10.71 1.37 -9.73
CA CYS A 23 10.48 0.12 -9.03
C CYS A 23 11.45 -0.08 -7.85
N ILE A 24 11.12 -1.02 -6.96
CA ILE A 24 11.93 -1.37 -5.78
C ILE A 24 13.41 -1.62 -6.09
N GLY A 25 13.75 -2.27 -7.21
CA GLY A 25 15.14 -2.56 -7.57
C GLY A 25 15.99 -1.31 -7.79
N CYS A 26 15.35 -0.20 -8.19
CA CYS A 26 16.00 1.08 -8.43
C CYS A 26 16.13 1.94 -7.17
N LEU A 27 15.76 1.48 -5.98
CA LEU A 27 16.07 2.19 -4.73
C LEU A 27 17.57 2.49 -4.62
N ARG A 28 18.43 1.59 -5.09
CA ARG A 28 19.89 1.82 -5.17
C ARG A 28 20.30 2.98 -6.09
N CYS A 29 19.49 3.29 -7.12
CA CYS A 29 19.75 4.40 -8.05
C CYS A 29 19.27 5.74 -7.47
N HIS A 30 18.48 5.68 -6.41
CA HIS A 30 17.89 6.82 -5.71
C HIS A 30 18.32 6.82 -4.23
N ASP A 31 19.49 6.25 -3.94
CA ASP A 31 20.04 6.22 -2.60
C ASP A 31 20.37 7.65 -2.14
N GLY A 32 20.00 8.00 -0.91
CA GLY A 32 20.12 9.35 -0.38
C GLY A 32 19.16 10.40 -0.97
N HIS A 33 18.23 10.00 -1.84
CA HIS A 33 17.19 10.91 -2.35
C HIS A 33 15.94 10.89 -1.47
N GLU A 34 15.17 11.97 -1.53
CA GLU A 34 13.82 11.99 -0.97
C GLU A 34 12.87 11.23 -1.91
N ILE A 35 12.15 10.25 -1.33
CA ILE A 35 11.27 9.35 -2.06
C ILE A 35 9.92 9.22 -1.38
N ILE A 36 8.88 9.03 -2.19
CA ILE A 36 7.51 8.77 -1.75
C ILE A 36 7.16 7.34 -2.13
N ASN A 37 6.70 6.54 -1.16
CA ASN A 37 6.19 5.20 -1.43
C ASN A 37 4.75 5.28 -1.95
N LEU A 38 4.54 4.89 -3.20
CA LEU A 38 3.22 4.89 -3.86
C LEU A 38 2.50 3.55 -3.76
N TYR A 39 3.03 2.65 -2.91
CA TYR A 39 2.54 1.30 -2.71
C TYR A 39 2.47 0.53 -4.02
N THR A 40 1.56 -0.44 -4.10
CA THR A 40 1.48 -1.31 -5.27
C THR A 40 0.53 -0.79 -6.34
N LYS A 41 1.01 -0.79 -7.59
CA LYS A 41 0.23 -0.45 -8.78
C LYS A 41 0.28 -1.56 -9.82
N ARG A 42 -0.73 -1.65 -10.68
CA ARG A 42 -0.76 -2.56 -11.84
C ARG A 42 -0.28 -1.82 -13.09
N ASN A 43 0.25 -2.57 -14.06
CA ASN A 43 0.61 -2.05 -15.39
C ASN A 43 1.57 -0.86 -15.39
N PHE A 44 2.43 -0.76 -14.38
CA PHE A 44 3.41 0.30 -14.28
C PHE A 44 4.78 -0.20 -14.76
N ARG A 45 5.45 0.57 -15.63
CA ARG A 45 6.84 0.33 -16.02
C ARG A 45 7.74 1.36 -15.37
N CYS A 46 8.86 0.90 -14.81
CA CYS A 46 9.82 1.76 -14.12
C CYS A 46 10.42 2.82 -15.07
N ASP A 47 10.32 4.09 -14.68
CA ASP A 47 10.85 5.24 -15.39
C ASP A 47 12.31 5.55 -15.07
N CYS A 48 12.89 5.04 -13.97
CA CYS A 48 14.30 5.29 -13.63
C CYS A 48 15.21 5.07 -14.85
N GLY A 49 16.02 6.06 -15.24
CA GLY A 49 16.91 5.98 -16.40
C GLY A 49 16.31 6.35 -17.75
N ASN A 50 14.99 6.58 -17.86
CA ASN A 50 14.39 7.10 -19.09
C ASN A 50 14.41 8.64 -19.13
N SER A 51 13.80 9.23 -20.16
CA SER A 51 13.82 10.67 -20.37
C SER A 51 13.15 11.51 -19.27
N LYS A 52 12.41 10.89 -18.34
CA LYS A 52 11.86 11.57 -17.15
C LYS A 52 12.92 11.80 -16.07
N PHE A 53 14.08 11.15 -16.17
CA PHE A 53 15.23 11.31 -15.27
C PHE A 53 16.44 11.83 -16.05
N GLU A 54 16.59 13.15 -16.11
CA GLU A 54 17.62 13.82 -16.94
C GLU A 54 19.06 13.43 -16.57
N THR A 55 19.34 13.25 -15.29
CA THR A 55 20.71 13.07 -14.78
C THR A 55 21.03 11.62 -14.38
N ASN A 56 20.02 10.80 -14.09
CA ASN A 56 20.22 9.48 -13.50
C ASN A 56 20.00 8.36 -14.52
N LYS A 57 21.06 7.62 -14.84
CA LYS A 57 20.96 6.36 -15.60
C LYS A 57 20.59 5.19 -14.68
N CYS A 58 19.77 4.28 -15.18
CA CYS A 58 19.42 3.07 -14.43
C CYS A 58 20.58 2.07 -14.43
N SER A 59 21.03 1.65 -13.23
CA SER A 59 22.10 0.64 -13.11
C SER A 59 21.65 -0.79 -13.42
N LEU A 60 20.35 -1.06 -13.40
CA LEU A 60 19.79 -2.40 -13.63
C LEU A 60 19.38 -2.64 -15.08
N PHE A 61 18.86 -1.62 -15.75
CA PHE A 61 18.39 -1.72 -17.12
C PHE A 61 18.55 -0.37 -17.84
N PRO A 62 19.71 -0.13 -18.48
CA PRO A 62 20.02 1.14 -19.13
C PRO A 62 19.19 1.41 -20.39
N ASP A 63 18.86 0.36 -21.15
CA ASP A 63 18.25 0.47 -22.48
C ASP A 63 16.73 0.54 -22.42
N LYS A 64 16.20 1.68 -21.98
CA LYS A 64 14.77 1.93 -21.82
C LYS A 64 14.17 2.68 -23.00
N ASP A 65 12.88 2.45 -23.24
CA ASP A 65 12.08 3.36 -24.03
C ASP A 65 12.13 4.77 -23.40
N PRO A 66 12.20 5.84 -24.20
CA PRO A 66 12.26 7.21 -23.68
C PRO A 66 11.11 7.54 -22.73
N LEU A 67 9.91 7.02 -23.03
CA LEU A 67 8.68 7.26 -22.27
C LEU A 67 7.85 5.99 -22.12
N ASN A 68 7.26 5.80 -20.95
CA ASN A 68 6.27 4.76 -20.69
C ASN A 68 4.84 5.30 -20.90
N ILE A 69 4.35 5.23 -22.14
CA ILE A 69 3.05 5.81 -22.54
C ILE A 69 1.83 5.20 -21.82
N SER A 70 1.94 3.97 -21.35
CA SER A 70 0.85 3.26 -20.66
C SER A 70 0.80 3.54 -19.15
N ASN A 71 1.82 4.20 -18.60
CA ASN A 71 1.84 4.55 -17.19
C ASN A 71 0.78 5.61 -16.89
N LYS A 72 0.11 5.46 -15.74
CA LYS A 72 -0.82 6.47 -15.23
C LYS A 72 -0.18 7.18 -14.05
N TYR A 73 -0.07 8.50 -14.17
CA TYR A 73 0.46 9.37 -13.13
C TYR A 73 -0.68 10.19 -12.55
N GLY A 74 -0.67 10.36 -11.25
CA GLY A 74 -1.65 11.16 -10.52
C GLY A 74 -0.99 11.96 -9.41
N GLN A 75 -1.79 12.65 -8.61
CA GLN A 75 -1.32 13.48 -7.51
C GLN A 75 -0.41 12.76 -6.50
N ASN A 76 -0.56 11.43 -6.33
CA ASN A 76 0.25 10.67 -5.37
C ASN A 76 1.75 10.80 -5.65
N PHE A 77 2.14 10.94 -6.92
CA PHE A 77 3.55 11.11 -7.32
C PHE A 77 4.17 12.42 -6.81
N LYS A 78 3.34 13.37 -6.38
CA LYS A 78 3.74 14.64 -5.74
C LYS A 78 3.46 14.65 -4.24
N GLY A 79 3.08 13.52 -3.65
CA GLY A 79 2.79 13.40 -2.22
C GLY A 79 1.43 13.95 -1.80
N SER A 80 0.54 14.23 -2.74
CA SER A 80 -0.85 14.63 -2.46
C SER A 80 -1.81 13.47 -2.69
N TYR A 81 -2.82 13.38 -1.82
CA TYR A 81 -3.74 12.26 -1.80
C TYR A 81 -5.19 12.71 -1.62
N CYS A 82 -6.11 11.80 -1.93
CA CYS A 82 -7.54 11.96 -1.75
C CYS A 82 -8.10 13.16 -2.55
N THR A 83 -9.41 13.38 -2.48
CA THR A 83 -10.04 14.56 -3.08
C THR A 83 -9.74 15.85 -2.31
N CYS A 84 -9.09 15.75 -1.14
CA CYS A 84 -8.67 16.92 -0.36
C CYS A 84 -7.29 17.46 -0.77
N HIS A 85 -6.55 16.73 -1.62
CA HIS A 85 -5.22 17.14 -2.10
C HIS A 85 -4.19 17.37 -0.99
N ARG A 86 -4.35 16.68 0.15
CA ARG A 86 -3.47 16.80 1.32
C ARG A 86 -2.41 15.70 1.37
N PRO A 87 -1.25 15.96 2.00
CA PRO A 87 -0.23 14.95 2.19
C PRO A 87 -0.65 13.91 3.24
N TYR A 88 0.14 12.83 3.31
CA TYR A 88 0.02 11.81 4.34
C TYR A 88 1.40 11.45 4.89
N PRO A 89 1.62 11.56 6.22
CA PRO A 89 0.69 12.10 7.22
C PRO A 89 0.39 13.60 6.98
N ASP A 90 -0.80 14.06 7.40
CA ASP A 90 -1.23 15.46 7.26
C ASP A 90 -0.69 16.27 8.45
N PRO A 91 0.30 17.17 8.27
CA PRO A 91 0.93 17.90 9.38
C PRO A 91 -0.01 18.88 10.06
N GLU A 92 -1.12 19.24 9.41
CA GLU A 92 -2.15 20.12 9.98
C GLU A 92 -3.25 19.33 10.70
N ASN A 93 -3.14 18.00 10.80
CA ASN A 93 -4.10 17.16 11.51
C ASN A 93 -3.44 16.26 12.53
N ASP A 94 -3.71 16.54 13.80
CA ASP A 94 -3.18 15.78 14.94
C ASP A 94 -3.83 14.39 15.09
N ILE A 95 -4.94 14.13 14.41
CA ILE A 95 -5.61 12.82 14.44
C ILE A 95 -4.97 11.91 13.38
N PRO A 96 -4.35 10.79 13.79
CA PRO A 96 -3.78 9.83 12.86
C PRO A 96 -4.87 9.26 11.95
N ASP A 97 -4.59 9.29 10.65
CA ASP A 97 -5.52 8.84 9.63
C ASP A 97 -5.08 7.49 9.05
N GLU A 98 -6.04 6.74 8.54
CA GLU A 98 -5.76 5.58 7.70
C GLU A 98 -6.10 5.91 6.24
N MET A 99 -5.43 5.22 5.32
CA MET A 99 -5.69 5.39 3.90
C MET A 99 -6.17 4.09 3.27
N VAL A 100 -7.05 4.22 2.29
CA VAL A 100 -7.53 3.11 1.48
C VAL A 100 -7.33 3.40 0.00
N GLN A 101 -6.91 2.37 -0.75
CA GLN A 101 -6.66 2.48 -2.18
C GLN A 101 -7.90 2.09 -2.98
N CYS A 102 -8.30 2.91 -3.94
CA CYS A 102 -9.34 2.55 -4.89
C CYS A 102 -8.83 1.46 -5.84
N VAL A 103 -9.55 0.34 -5.96
CA VAL A 103 -9.14 -0.77 -6.82
C VAL A 103 -9.29 -0.49 -8.32
N ILE A 104 -9.93 0.61 -8.72
CA ILE A 104 -10.09 1.00 -10.13
C ILE A 104 -9.03 2.03 -10.55
N CYS A 105 -8.98 3.18 -9.88
CA CYS A 105 -8.04 4.25 -10.24
C CYS A 105 -6.67 4.13 -9.56
N GLU A 106 -6.52 3.25 -8.56
CA GLU A 106 -5.28 3.07 -7.77
C GLU A 106 -4.79 4.34 -7.05
N ASP A 107 -5.67 5.33 -6.87
CA ASP A 107 -5.48 6.50 -6.00
C ASP A 107 -5.81 6.16 -4.54
N TRP A 108 -5.22 6.89 -3.62
CA TRP A 108 -5.34 6.70 -2.18
C TRP A 108 -6.22 7.77 -1.55
N PHE A 109 -7.08 7.35 -0.62
CA PHE A 109 -8.06 8.20 0.02
C PHE A 109 -7.98 8.06 1.53
N HIS A 110 -8.04 9.19 2.22
CA HIS A 110 -8.22 9.26 3.67
C HIS A 110 -9.55 8.60 4.05
N THR A 111 -9.54 7.69 5.03
CA THR A 111 -10.74 6.98 5.49
C THR A 111 -11.77 7.92 6.11
N ARG A 112 -11.34 9.05 6.70
CA ARG A 112 -12.25 10.07 7.26
C ARG A 112 -13.08 10.80 6.21
N VAL A 113 -12.64 10.83 4.95
CA VAL A 113 -13.28 11.66 3.92
C VAL A 113 -14.58 10.99 3.46
N ARG A 114 -15.71 11.67 3.72
CA ARG A 114 -17.11 11.23 3.48
C ARG A 114 -17.49 10.89 2.02
N LYS A 115 -16.54 10.90 1.07
CA LYS A 115 -16.78 10.68 -0.38
C LYS A 115 -16.36 9.29 -0.87
N LEU A 116 -16.27 8.32 0.04
CA LEU A 116 -16.01 6.92 -0.30
C LEU A 116 -17.30 6.11 -0.17
N LYS A 117 -17.78 5.53 -1.27
CA LYS A 117 -18.83 4.51 -1.24
C LYS A 117 -18.16 3.16 -1.03
N LEU A 118 -18.37 2.54 0.14
CA LEU A 118 -17.89 1.19 0.38
C LEU A 118 -18.63 0.22 -0.56
N VAL A 119 -17.89 -0.63 -1.26
CA VAL A 119 -18.49 -1.77 -1.97
C VAL A 119 -18.68 -2.88 -0.94
N SER A 120 -19.81 -2.87 -0.24
CA SER A 120 -20.05 -3.75 0.91
C SER A 120 -20.52 -5.17 0.53
N ASN A 121 -20.49 -5.58 -0.75
CA ASN A 121 -21.13 -6.86 -1.17
C ASN A 121 -20.22 -7.87 -1.83
N LEU A 122 -18.94 -7.79 -1.56
CA LEU A 122 -18.04 -8.92 -1.74
C LEU A 122 -17.58 -9.34 -0.34
N ASN A 123 -18.33 -10.28 0.23
CA ASN A 123 -17.93 -11.23 1.26
C ASN A 123 -16.81 -10.67 2.16
N ALA A 124 -17.18 -9.95 3.23
CA ALA A 124 -16.38 -9.16 4.17
C ALA A 124 -15.02 -9.75 4.67
N THR A 125 -14.14 -10.07 3.74
CA THR A 125 -12.85 -10.75 3.94
C THR A 125 -11.78 -10.12 3.05
N SER A 126 -12.14 -9.60 1.87
CA SER A 126 -11.27 -8.78 1.01
C SER A 126 -11.67 -7.31 1.07
N GLY A 127 -11.05 -6.53 1.96
CA GLY A 127 -11.28 -5.09 2.14
C GLY A 127 -10.83 -4.22 0.97
N GLU A 128 -11.47 -4.41 -0.19
CA GLU A 128 -11.31 -3.65 -1.43
C GLU A 128 -12.33 -2.50 -1.47
N VAL A 129 -11.93 -1.34 -1.98
CA VAL A 129 -12.79 -0.13 -2.03
C VAL A 129 -12.77 0.48 -3.43
N ILE A 130 -13.90 1.02 -3.86
CA ILE A 130 -14.03 1.78 -5.11
C ILE A 130 -14.43 3.22 -4.75
N CYS A 131 -13.70 4.21 -5.24
CA CYS A 131 -14.03 5.61 -4.94
C CYS A 131 -15.31 6.04 -5.66
N GLN A 132 -15.99 7.06 -5.13
CA GLN A 132 -17.25 7.56 -5.70
C GLN A 132 -17.11 7.94 -7.18
N ASN A 133 -15.99 8.54 -7.59
CA ASN A 133 -15.76 8.90 -8.99
C ASN A 133 -15.78 7.67 -9.91
N CYS A 134 -15.08 6.59 -9.54
CA CYS A 134 -15.05 5.36 -10.31
C CYS A 134 -16.41 4.64 -10.35
N THR A 135 -17.15 4.67 -9.24
CA THR A 135 -18.52 4.12 -9.21
C THR A 135 -19.44 4.90 -10.14
N SER A 136 -19.36 6.24 -10.16
CA SER A 136 -20.17 7.08 -11.05
C SER A 136 -19.78 6.92 -12.54
N SER A 137 -18.51 6.70 -12.83
CA SER A 137 -18.04 6.51 -14.22
C SER A 137 -18.36 5.13 -14.80
N LEU A 138 -18.74 4.15 -13.97
CA LEU A 138 -18.96 2.76 -14.38
C LEU A 138 -20.34 2.30 -13.89
N PRO A 139 -21.41 2.59 -14.65
CA PRO A 139 -22.80 2.33 -14.23
C PRO A 139 -23.04 0.88 -13.79
N PHE A 140 -22.38 -0.08 -14.42
CA PHE A 140 -22.54 -1.50 -14.07
C PHE A 140 -22.06 -1.83 -12.65
N ILE A 141 -21.13 -1.05 -12.08
CA ILE A 141 -20.65 -1.26 -10.70
C ILE A 141 -21.78 -1.07 -9.69
N SER A 142 -22.76 -0.20 -9.98
CA SER A 142 -23.90 0.02 -9.10
C SER A 142 -24.73 -1.26 -8.87
N ALA A 143 -24.74 -2.19 -9.83
CA ALA A 143 -25.43 -3.48 -9.70
C ALA A 143 -24.71 -4.45 -8.73
N TYR A 144 -23.43 -4.22 -8.43
CA TYR A 144 -22.62 -5.07 -7.53
C TYR A 144 -22.36 -4.43 -6.17
N CYS A 145 -22.64 -3.13 -6.04
CA CYS A 145 -22.58 -2.42 -4.78
C CYS A 145 -23.99 -2.36 -4.19
N ASN A 146 -24.33 -3.09 -3.11
CA ASN A 146 -25.51 -2.71 -2.33
C ASN A 146 -25.18 -1.37 -1.66
N VAL A 147 -25.53 -0.29 -2.36
CA VAL A 147 -25.43 1.07 -1.87
C VAL A 147 -26.50 1.20 -0.77
N THR A 148 -26.08 1.25 0.48
CA THR A 148 -26.95 1.81 1.52
C THR A 148 -26.96 3.32 1.33
N GLU A 149 -28.08 3.84 0.82
CA GLU A 149 -28.29 5.29 0.73
C GLU A 149 -28.40 5.85 2.15
N GLY A 150 -27.36 6.57 2.58
CA GLY A 150 -27.45 7.40 3.78
C GLY A 150 -28.30 8.61 3.44
N ALA A 151 -29.49 8.68 4.05
CA ALA A 151 -30.43 9.77 3.89
C ALA A 151 -29.74 11.14 4.01
N ALA A 152 -30.01 12.00 3.04
CA ALA A 152 -29.78 13.42 3.18
C ALA A 152 -30.83 13.97 4.13
N ASP A 153 -30.45 14.32 5.36
CA ASP A 153 -30.81 15.62 5.93
C ASP A 153 -30.00 15.93 7.18
N GLY A 154 -29.82 17.22 7.43
CA GLY A 154 -28.88 17.75 8.41
C GLY A 154 -29.14 17.29 9.85
N ASP A 155 -28.07 16.89 10.54
CA ASP A 155 -27.77 17.42 11.87
C ASP A 155 -26.32 17.13 12.27
N VAL A 156 -25.79 17.98 13.14
CA VAL A 156 -24.43 17.93 13.68
C VAL A 156 -24.29 16.74 14.64
N ASN A 157 -23.13 16.05 14.60
CA ASN A 157 -22.76 14.86 15.38
C ASN A 157 -23.41 13.52 14.99
N GLY A 158 -22.76 12.80 14.07
CA GLY A 158 -23.07 11.39 13.84
C GLY A 158 -22.03 10.72 12.95
N TYR A 159 -21.28 9.77 13.51
CA TYR A 159 -20.48 8.83 12.71
C TYR A 159 -21.43 8.04 11.82
N ASN A 160 -21.23 8.10 10.50
CA ASN A 160 -22.05 7.34 9.55
C ASN A 160 -21.84 5.83 9.79
N THR A 161 -22.88 5.01 9.69
CA THR A 161 -22.81 3.53 9.76
C THR A 161 -21.73 2.92 8.86
N ASN A 162 -21.47 3.51 7.68
CA ASN A 162 -20.38 3.10 6.80
C ASN A 162 -18.98 3.43 7.36
N GLN A 163 -18.83 4.54 8.09
CA GLN A 163 -17.60 4.87 8.82
C GLN A 163 -17.41 3.98 10.05
N ILE A 164 -18.49 3.63 10.75
CA ILE A 164 -18.47 2.68 11.87
C ILE A 164 -18.04 1.30 11.36
N LEU A 165 -18.67 0.79 10.29
CA LEU A 165 -18.31 -0.49 9.69
C LEU A 165 -16.88 -0.51 9.15
N MET A 166 -16.40 0.57 8.52
CA MET A 166 -15.00 0.68 8.10
C MET A 166 -14.06 0.67 9.32
N HIS A 167 -14.34 1.48 10.33
CA HIS A 167 -13.53 1.58 11.54
C HIS A 167 -13.50 0.26 12.33
N GLU A 168 -14.64 -0.42 12.48
CA GLU A 168 -14.72 -1.73 13.12
C GLU A 168 -13.95 -2.81 12.34
N ASN A 169 -14.04 -2.82 11.01
CA ASN A 169 -13.25 -3.72 10.18
C ASN A 169 -11.74 -3.43 10.26
N LEU A 170 -11.36 -2.15 10.35
CA LEU A 170 -9.96 -1.74 10.49
C LEU A 170 -9.41 -2.08 11.89
N LEU A 171 -10.19 -1.85 12.95
CA LEU A 171 -9.86 -2.29 14.31
C LEU A 171 -9.75 -3.81 14.41
N PHE A 172 -10.65 -4.55 13.75
CA PHE A 172 -10.58 -6.00 13.68
C PHE A 172 -9.29 -6.47 12.99
N ARG A 173 -8.91 -5.81 11.88
CA ARG A 173 -7.63 -6.07 11.19
C ARG A 173 -6.40 -5.75 12.03
N ARG A 174 -6.43 -4.66 12.81
CA ARG A 174 -5.35 -4.33 13.76
C ARG A 174 -5.22 -5.42 14.83
N LYS A 175 -6.34 -5.88 15.40
CA LYS A 175 -6.34 -6.99 16.37
C LYS A 175 -5.75 -8.28 15.78
N LEU A 176 -6.11 -8.64 14.54
CA LEU A 176 -5.53 -9.80 13.86
C LEU A 176 -4.01 -9.67 13.68
N LYS A 177 -3.52 -8.49 13.26
CA LYS A 177 -2.08 -8.23 13.14
C LYS A 177 -1.36 -8.31 14.49
N ASP A 178 -1.94 -7.74 15.54
CA ASP A 178 -1.37 -7.79 16.89
C ASP A 178 -1.31 -9.23 17.42
N GLU A 179 -2.31 -10.06 17.11
CA GLU A 179 -2.32 -11.49 17.45
C GLU A 179 -1.25 -12.28 16.69
N ASP A 180 -1.08 -12.03 15.39
CA ASP A 180 -0.03 -12.63 14.56
C ASP A 180 1.38 -12.25 15.06
N GLU A 181 1.62 -10.98 15.41
CA GLU A 181 2.89 -10.53 15.99
C GLU A 181 3.16 -11.15 17.37
N ARG A 182 2.14 -11.24 18.22
CA ARG A 182 2.24 -11.92 19.53
C ARG A 182 2.49 -13.42 19.38
N LYS A 183 1.94 -14.05 18.34
CA LYS A 183 2.21 -15.45 18.02
C LYS A 183 3.65 -15.61 17.54
N ALA A 184 4.12 -14.78 16.62
CA ALA A 184 5.50 -14.80 16.13
C ALA A 184 6.52 -14.63 17.26
N LYS A 185 6.27 -13.71 18.22
CA LYS A 185 7.14 -13.55 19.40
C LYS A 185 7.13 -14.77 20.33
N ARG A 186 5.98 -15.41 20.52
CA ARG A 186 5.88 -16.65 21.32
C ARG A 186 6.60 -17.82 20.65
N ASP A 187 6.48 -17.93 19.33
CA ASP A 187 7.17 -18.97 18.55
C ASP A 187 8.68 -18.76 18.57
N GLU A 188 9.16 -17.50 18.50
CA GLU A 188 10.57 -17.16 18.65
C GLU A 188 11.10 -17.48 20.06
N GLU A 189 10.35 -17.18 21.11
CA GLU A 189 10.74 -17.47 22.49
C GLU A 189 10.74 -18.98 22.79
N ALA A 190 9.78 -19.73 22.23
CA ALA A 190 9.74 -21.19 22.30
C ALA A 190 10.96 -21.80 21.60
N MET A 191 11.32 -21.31 20.41
CA MET A 191 12.52 -21.75 19.69
C MET A 191 13.81 -21.43 20.48
N ARG A 192 13.90 -20.25 21.12
CA ARG A 192 15.04 -19.91 21.99
C ARG A 192 15.14 -20.84 23.21
N LYS A 193 14.02 -21.26 23.81
CA LYS A 193 14.00 -22.22 24.93
C LYS A 193 14.40 -23.63 24.50
N GLU A 194 13.98 -24.09 23.32
CA GLU A 194 14.43 -25.36 22.75
C GLU A 194 15.94 -25.35 22.45
N ILE A 195 16.47 -24.23 21.94
CA ILE A 195 17.90 -24.07 21.64
C ILE A 195 18.74 -23.92 22.93
N GLY A 196 18.17 -23.34 23.99
CA GLY A 196 18.81 -23.14 25.30
C GLY A 196 19.03 -24.41 26.12
N GLY A 197 18.52 -25.57 25.68
CA GLY A 197 18.73 -26.87 26.31
C GLY A 197 19.96 -27.66 25.84
N CYS A 198 20.69 -27.18 24.80
CA CYS A 198 21.89 -27.85 24.30
C CYS A 198 23.16 -27.10 24.73
N GLY A 199 23.94 -27.74 25.61
CA GLY A 199 25.26 -27.26 26.06
C GLY A 199 26.27 -27.08 24.92
N PRO A 200 27.44 -26.47 25.22
CA PRO A 200 28.31 -25.78 24.25
C PRO A 200 29.09 -26.66 23.24
N TYR A 201 28.71 -27.92 23.01
CA TYR A 201 29.38 -28.80 22.04
C TYR A 201 28.36 -29.44 21.08
N SER A 202 28.03 -28.74 19.99
CA SER A 202 27.61 -29.35 18.70
C SER A 202 27.30 -28.28 17.65
N THR A 203 28.29 -27.47 17.30
CA THR A 203 28.17 -26.50 16.19
C THR A 203 28.07 -27.16 14.80
N GLU A 204 28.45 -28.44 14.65
CA GLU A 204 28.42 -29.11 13.34
C GLU A 204 27.11 -29.84 12.99
N ARG A 205 26.27 -30.24 13.97
CA ARG A 205 24.93 -30.77 13.66
C ARG A 205 23.87 -29.69 13.40
N ARG A 206 24.20 -28.43 13.69
CA ARG A 206 23.27 -27.28 13.62
C ARG A 206 22.94 -26.82 12.20
N CYS A 207 23.79 -27.06 11.20
CA CYS A 207 23.46 -26.68 9.82
C CYS A 207 22.47 -27.65 9.14
N LEU A 208 22.48 -28.93 9.50
CA LEU A 208 21.69 -29.94 8.78
C LEU A 208 20.20 -29.94 9.19
N ILE A 209 19.89 -29.71 10.46
CA ILE A 209 18.49 -29.71 10.94
C ILE A 209 17.73 -28.44 10.50
N LEU A 210 18.43 -27.30 10.34
CA LEU A 210 17.80 -26.07 9.86
C LEU A 210 17.46 -26.13 8.36
N LEU A 211 18.23 -26.87 7.55
CA LEU A 211 17.98 -27.03 6.12
C LEU A 211 16.82 -28.01 5.82
N ASP A 212 16.65 -29.06 6.63
CA ASP A 212 15.54 -30.01 6.46
C ASP A 212 14.17 -29.41 6.82
N LYS A 213 14.11 -28.47 7.78
CA LYS A 213 12.84 -27.82 8.18
C LYS A 213 12.43 -26.65 7.27
N ILE A 214 13.38 -26.00 6.59
CA ILE A 214 13.09 -24.89 5.66
C ILE A 214 12.66 -25.41 4.27
N SER A 215 13.07 -26.62 3.90
CA SER A 215 12.80 -27.18 2.57
C SER A 215 11.44 -27.87 2.41
N GLY A 216 10.68 -28.12 3.48
CA GLY A 216 9.29 -28.58 3.37
C GLY A 216 9.09 -29.80 2.47
N ILE A 217 10.05 -30.74 2.44
CA ILE A 217 9.88 -32.03 1.78
C ILE A 217 9.46 -33.04 2.84
N HIS A 218 8.15 -33.19 2.99
CA HIS A 218 7.46 -34.47 3.09
C HIS A 218 5.98 -34.30 2.75
#